data_AF-A0A9D4G1K6-F1
#
_entry.id   AF-A0A9D4G1K6-F1
#
_cell.length_a   1.000
_cell.length_b   1.000
_cell.length_c   1.000
_cell.angle_alpha   90.00
_cell.angle_beta   90.00
_cell.angle_gamma   90.00
#
_symmetry.space_group_name_H-M   'P 1'
#
loop_
_entity.id
_entity.type
_entity.pdbx_description
1 polymer ?
#
loop_
_entity_poly.entity_id
_entity_poly.type
_entity_poly.pdbx_seq_one_letter_code
_entity_poly.pdbx_strand_id
1 'polypeptide(L)'
;MNKLILTQSDYFLEMCDLKCNCKAMKKMTFSNSFHVAPNRIDFSTVFLKFSPLNQAAVMATLIMILLMYALVIVWTRRQDRLDVLKVRKA
;
A
#
# COMPACT_ATOMS: atom_id res chain seq x y z
N MET A 1 -39.94 33.67 -1.20
CA MET A 1 -40.47 32.39 -0.69
C MET A 1 -39.78 31.26 -1.41
N ASN A 2 -39.53 30.17 -0.68
CA ASN A 2 -39.21 28.82 -1.12
C ASN A 2 -37.74 28.38 -1.11
N LYS A 3 -37.39 27.84 0.06
CA LYS A 3 -36.86 26.47 0.28
C LYS A 3 -35.46 26.20 -0.29
N LEU A 4 -34.45 26.45 0.55
CA LEU A 4 -33.19 25.71 0.52
C LEU A 4 -33.52 24.24 0.88
N ILE A 5 -33.71 23.41 -0.14
CA ILE A 5 -33.75 21.96 -0.02
C ILE A 5 -32.34 21.49 -0.31
N LEU A 6 -31.63 21.04 0.73
CA LEU A 6 -30.38 20.29 0.57
C LEU A 6 -30.71 19.01 -0.23
N THR A 7 -30.27 18.95 -1.48
CA THR A 7 -30.46 17.78 -2.35
C THR A 7 -29.13 17.05 -2.52
N GLN A 8 -29.01 15.94 -1.80
CA GLN A 8 -28.53 14.63 -2.27
C GLN A 8 -27.57 14.60 -3.48
N SER A 9 -26.48 15.38 -3.47
CA SER A 9 -25.38 15.29 -4.44
C SER A 9 -24.00 15.15 -3.78
N ASP A 10 -23.97 14.90 -2.47
CA ASP A 10 -22.74 14.61 -1.72
C ASP A 10 -22.33 13.12 -1.76
N TYR A 11 -23.09 12.26 -2.45
CA TYR A 11 -22.79 10.83 -2.49
C TYR A 11 -23.08 10.24 -3.87
N PHE A 12 -22.03 9.68 -4.46
CA PHE A 12 -22.03 8.62 -5.50
C PHE A 12 -21.93 9.06 -6.97
N LEU A 13 -20.68 9.00 -7.46
CA LEU A 13 -20.33 8.54 -8.81
C LEU A 13 -21.13 9.14 -9.98
N GLU A 14 -20.66 10.29 -10.47
CA GLU A 14 -20.64 10.48 -11.92
C GLU A 14 -19.22 10.38 -12.45
N MET A 15 -19.12 9.51 -13.44
CA MET A 15 -17.96 9.09 -14.19
C MET A 15 -17.27 10.31 -14.83
N CYS A 16 -16.37 10.95 -14.09
CA CYS A 16 -15.49 11.94 -14.68
C CYS A 16 -14.50 11.17 -15.54
N ASP A 17 -14.75 11.20 -16.85
CA ASP A 17 -13.81 10.79 -17.90
C ASP A 17 -12.47 11.47 -17.58
N LEU A 18 -11.56 10.73 -16.93
CA LEU A 18 -10.25 11.22 -16.55
C LEU A 18 -9.41 11.28 -17.82
N LYS A 19 -9.74 12.23 -18.71
CA LYS A 19 -8.90 12.61 -19.84
C LYS A 19 -7.63 13.19 -19.26
N CYS A 20 -6.64 12.32 -19.10
CA CYS A 20 -5.30 12.70 -18.71
C CYS A 20 -4.73 13.57 -19.84
N ASN A 21 -4.87 14.90 -19.71
CA ASN A 21 -4.21 15.82 -20.61
C ASN A 21 -2.72 15.84 -20.26
N CYS A 22 -1.98 14.89 -20.85
CA CYS A 22 -0.54 14.71 -20.68
C CYS A 22 0.31 15.83 -21.31
N LYS A 23 -0.23 17.04 -21.53
CA LYS A 23 0.57 18.19 -21.97
C LYS A 23 1.13 19.02 -20.82
N ALA A 24 0.58 18.90 -19.60
CA ALA A 24 1.02 19.70 -18.44
C ALA A 24 1.47 18.87 -17.22
N MET A 25 1.34 17.55 -17.24
CA MET A 25 1.76 16.69 -16.12
C MET A 25 3.21 16.21 -16.30
N LYS A 26 4.17 17.13 -16.40
CA LYS A 26 5.61 16.78 -16.42
C LYS A 26 6.13 16.34 -15.03
N LYS A 27 5.29 16.33 -13.99
CA LYS A 27 5.72 16.19 -12.58
C LYS A 27 4.73 15.42 -11.66
N MET A 28 3.97 14.46 -12.17
CA MET A 28 3.15 13.57 -11.31
C MET A 28 3.59 12.11 -11.43
N THR A 29 4.88 11.88 -11.60
CA THR A 29 5.48 10.55 -11.50
C THR A 29 6.61 10.64 -10.48
N PHE A 30 6.28 10.47 -9.21
CA PHE A 30 7.28 10.15 -8.18
C PHE A 30 7.67 8.67 -8.33
N SER A 31 8.12 8.30 -9.52
CA SER A 31 8.88 7.07 -9.73
C SER A 31 10.32 7.40 -9.37
N ASN A 32 10.99 6.52 -8.64
CA ASN A 32 12.41 6.65 -8.32
C ASN A 32 13.23 6.64 -9.61
N SER A 33 13.28 7.77 -10.33
CA SER A 33 14.13 7.93 -11.50
C SER A 33 15.54 8.14 -10.99
N PHE A 34 16.25 7.04 -10.76
CA PHE A 34 17.68 7.10 -10.50
C PHE A 34 18.34 7.76 -11.73
N HIS A 35 18.91 8.94 -11.53
CA HIS A 35 19.61 9.71 -12.57
C HIS A 35 20.78 8.93 -13.19
N VAL A 36 21.30 7.95 -12.44
CA VAL A 36 22.33 6.99 -12.85
C VAL A 36 21.78 5.59 -12.61
N ALA A 37 22.01 4.68 -13.56
CA ALA A 37 21.58 3.29 -13.40
C ALA A 37 22.17 2.71 -12.10
N PRO A 38 21.34 2.10 -11.23
CA PRO A 38 21.84 1.47 -10.02
C PRO A 38 22.86 0.40 -10.40
N ASN A 39 23.95 0.31 -9.63
CA ASN A 39 24.96 -0.71 -9.86
C ASN A 39 24.29 -2.09 -9.82
N ARG A 40 24.55 -2.93 -10.83
CA ARG A 40 23.89 -4.24 -10.92
C ARG A 40 24.27 -5.07 -9.70
N ILE A 41 23.25 -5.56 -8.99
CA ILE A 41 23.43 -6.43 -7.84
C ILE A 41 23.80 -7.81 -8.37
N ASP A 42 25.01 -8.25 -8.07
CA ASP A 42 25.47 -9.59 -8.38
C ASP A 42 25.14 -10.54 -7.22
N PHE A 43 24.05 -11.29 -7.37
CA PHE A 43 23.58 -12.24 -6.35
C PHE A 43 24.56 -13.39 -6.09
N SER A 44 25.56 -13.61 -6.96
CA SER A 44 26.59 -14.63 -6.71
C SER A 44 27.56 -14.22 -5.59
N THR A 45 27.75 -12.92 -5.36
CA THR A 45 28.71 -12.39 -4.37
C THR A 45 28.05 -11.74 -3.16
N VAL A 46 26.80 -11.32 -3.28
CA VAL A 46 26.08 -10.63 -2.19
C VAL A 46 25.92 -11.52 -0.95
N PHE A 47 25.67 -12.82 -1.12
CA PHE A 47 25.55 -13.75 0.00
C PHE A 47 26.90 -14.13 0.63
N LEU A 48 28.02 -13.99 -0.10
CA LEU A 48 29.37 -14.20 0.45
C LEU A 48 29.76 -13.08 1.43
N LYS A 49 29.24 -11.87 1.21
CA LYS A 49 29.44 -10.71 2.09
C LYS A 49 28.35 -10.56 3.15
N PHE A 50 27.35 -11.44 3.12
CA PHE A 50 26.26 -11.42 4.08
C PHE A 50 26.70 -12.09 5.39
N SER A 51 26.68 -11.31 6.47
CA SER A 51 26.98 -11.79 7.82
C SER A 51 25.83 -11.38 8.74
N PRO A 52 25.05 -12.34 9.29
CA PRO A 52 23.88 -12.04 10.12
C PRO A 52 24.22 -11.14 11.31
N LEU A 53 25.42 -11.33 11.89
CA LEU A 53 25.89 -10.57 13.04
C LEU A 53 26.18 -9.10 12.69
N ASN A 54 26.89 -8.83 11.58
CA ASN A 54 27.25 -7.45 11.22
C ASN A 54 26.08 -6.70 10.53
N GLN A 55 25.07 -7.41 10.06
CA GLN A 55 23.89 -6.85 9.38
C GLN A 55 22.62 -7.07 10.20
N ALA A 56 22.77 -7.14 11.53
CA ALA A 56 21.69 -7.43 12.47
C ALA A 56 20.51 -6.45 12.36
N ALA A 57 20.76 -5.18 12.06
CA ALA A 57 19.71 -4.17 11.89
C ALA A 57 18.76 -4.53 10.74
N VAL A 58 19.31 -4.86 9.56
CA VAL A 58 18.50 -5.25 8.38
C VAL A 58 17.70 -6.51 8.68
N MET A 59 18.34 -7.51 9.29
CA MET A 59 17.67 -8.75 9.66
C MET A 59 16.55 -8.54 10.69
N ALA A 60 16.78 -7.71 11.69
CA ALA A 60 15.76 -7.35 12.67
C ALA A 60 14.57 -6.65 12.01
N THR A 61 14.81 -5.70 11.09
CA THR A 61 13.70 -5.03 10.38
C THR A 61 12.88 -5.99 9.52
N LEU A 62 13.53 -6.91 8.80
CA LEU A 62 12.85 -7.92 8.00
C LEU A 62 12.00 -8.85 8.87
N ILE A 63 12.56 -9.34 9.97
CA ILE A 63 11.84 -10.21 10.92
C ILE A 63 10.64 -9.45 11.50
N MET A 64 10.81 -8.20 11.90
CA MET A 64 9.73 -7.39 12.47
C MET A 64 8.59 -7.17 11.47
N ILE A 65 8.89 -6.88 10.21
CA ILE A 65 7.88 -6.73 9.16
C ILE A 65 7.10 -8.03 8.97
N LEU A 66 7.78 -9.18 8.92
CA LEU A 66 7.14 -10.49 8.77
C LEU A 66 6.26 -10.85 9.97
N LEU A 67 6.72 -10.56 11.19
CA LEU A 67 5.93 -10.77 12.41
C LEU A 67 4.69 -9.87 12.43
N MET A 68 4.85 -8.59 12.11
CA MET A 68 3.72 -7.65 12.05
C MET A 68 2.70 -8.09 11.00
N TYR A 69 3.15 -8.54 9.83
CA TYR A 69 2.29 -9.10 8.79
C TYR A 69 1.49 -10.33 9.28
N ALA A 70 2.16 -11.27 9.95
CA ALA A 70 1.50 -12.45 10.52
C ALA A 70 0.43 -12.07 11.57
N LEU A 71 0.72 -11.08 12.42
CA LEU A 71 -0.24 -10.56 13.39
C LEU A 71 -1.48 -9.96 12.72
N VAL A 72 -1.29 -9.17 11.66
CA VAL A 72 -2.40 -8.59 10.88
C VAL A 72 -3.25 -9.68 10.23
N ILE A 73 -2.65 -10.73 9.66
CA ILE A 73 -3.40 -11.86 9.11
C ILE A 73 -4.24 -12.54 10.18
N VAL A 74 -3.66 -12.84 11.34
CA VAL A 74 -4.40 -13.49 12.42
C VAL A 74 -5.56 -12.62 12.89
N TRP A 75 -5.34 -11.31 13.02
CA TRP A 75 -6.36 -10.37 13.45
C TRP A 75 -7.50 -10.23 12.42
N THR A 76 -7.18 -10.04 11.16
CA THR A 76 -8.19 -9.94 10.08
C THR A 76 -9.02 -11.20 9.96
N ARG A 77 -8.39 -12.39 10.00
CA ARG A 77 -9.13 -13.67 10.01
C ARG A 77 -10.05 -13.86 11.21
N ARG A 78 -9.73 -13.24 12.36
CA ARG A 78 -10.63 -13.23 13.52
C ARG A 78 -11.82 -12.30 13.27
N GLN A 79 -11.59 -11.11 12.73
CA GLN A 79 -12.66 -10.16 12.41
C GLN A 79 -13.62 -10.71 11.35
N ASP A 80 -13.11 -11.31 10.28
CA ASP A 80 -13.93 -11.92 9.22
C ASP A 80 -14.92 -12.96 9.79
N ARG A 81 -14.46 -13.79 10.74
CA ARG A 81 -15.34 -14.77 11.40
C ARG A 81 -16.42 -14.11 12.25
N LEU A 82 -16.10 -13.01 12.93
CA LEU A 82 -17.07 -12.26 13.73
C LEU A 82 -18.12 -11.57 12.84
N ASP A 83 -17.72 -11.09 11.67
CA ASP A 83 -18.62 -10.41 10.74
C ASP A 83 -19.61 -11.37 10.09
N VAL A 84 -19.21 -12.60 9.76
CA VAL A 84 -20.15 -13.66 9.31
C VAL A 84 -21.23 -13.93 10.37
N LEU A 85 -20.89 -13.88 11.67
CA LEU A 85 -21.85 -14.07 12.75
C LEU A 85 -22.83 -12.89 12.89
N LYS A 86 -22.41 -11.67 12.56
CA LYS A 86 -23.29 -10.50 12.55
C LYS A 86 -24.30 -10.56 11.42
N VAL A 87 -23.87 -10.94 10.20
CA VAL A 87 -24.75 -11.07 9.03
C VAL A 87 -25.84 -12.12 9.26
N ARG A 88 -25.54 -13.24 9.93
CA ARG A 88 -26.53 -14.30 10.21
C ARG A 88 -27.59 -13.91 11.24
N LYS A 89 -27.30 -12.91 12.08
CA LYS A 89 -28.20 -12.48 13.17
C LYS A 89 -29.12 -11.32 12.78
N ALA A 90 -28.88 -10.67 11.64
CA ALA A 90 -29.77 -9.69 11.01
C ALA A 90 -30.77 -10.41 10.09
#